data_AF-A0A7J9MWS9-F1
#
_entry.id   AF-A0A7J9MWS9-F1
#
_cell.length_a   1.000
_cell.length_b   1.000
_cell.length_c   1.000
_cell.angle_alpha   90.00
_cell.angle_beta   90.00
_cell.angle_gamma   90.00
#
_symmetry.space_group_name_H-M   'P 1'
#
loop_
_entity.id
_entity.type
_entity.pdbx_description
1 polymer ?
#
loop_
_entity_poly.entity_id
_entity_poly.type
_entity_poly.pdbx_seq_one_letter_code
_entity_poly.pdbx_strand_id
1 'polypeptide(L)' 'MLQFIFKDIKNRMDRVGNVSFSKVEKHENEMASALTLVEIKRPGMFKAWW' A
#
# COMPACT_ATOMS: atom_id res chain seq x y z
N MET A 1 -11.66 11.05 8.08
CA MET A 1 -11.12 9.90 7.32
C MET A 1 -9.66 10.11 6.92
N LEU A 2 -9.34 11.10 6.09
CA LEU A 2 -7.95 11.32 5.61
C LEU A 2 -6.94 11.60 6.72
N GLN A 3 -7.31 12.42 7.72
CA GLN A 3 -6.46 12.70 8.89
C GLN A 3 -6.11 11.44 9.70
N PHE A 4 -7.04 10.47 9.78
CA PHE A 4 -6.80 9.20 10.46
C PHE A 4 -5.80 8.34 9.69
N ILE A 5 -5.93 8.29 8.36
CA ILE A 5 -5.02 7.55 7.47
C ILE A 5 -3.59 8.10 7.60
N PHE A 6 -3.40 9.41 7.53
CA PHE A 6 -2.06 9.99 7.66
C PHE A 6 -1.46 9.79 9.05
N LYS A 7 -2.28 9.83 10.11
CA LYS A 7 -1.83 9.50 11.46
C LYS A 7 -1.36 8.04 11.57
N ASP A 8 -2.09 7.10 10.97
CA ASP A 8 -1.71 5.69 10.95
C ASP A 8 -0.41 5.45 10.16
N ILE A 9 -0.28 6.06 8.97
CA ILE A 9 0.96 6.00 8.17
C ILE A 9 2.14 6.52 8.98
N LYS A 10 2.01 7.68 9.64
CA LYS A 10 3.06 8.25 10.48
C LYS A 10 3.47 7.30 11.61
N ASN A 11 2.49 6.77 12.35
CA ASN A 11 2.76 5.82 13.44
C ASN A 11 3.51 4.57 12.96
N ARG A 12 3.22 4.08 11.75
CA ARG A 12 3.92 2.92 11.16
C ARG A 12 5.33 3.27 10.72
N MET A 13 5.53 4.43 10.11
CA MET A 13 6.87 4.91 9.74
C MET A 13 7.76 5.02 10.99
N ASP A 14 7.24 5.62 12.06
CA ASP A 14 7.97 5.78 13.33
C ASP A 14 8.41 4.43 13.93
N ARG A 15 7.68 3.34 13.65
CA ARG A 15 8.03 1.97 14.11
C ARG A 15 9.11 1.29 13.26
N VAL A 16 9.14 1.57 11.96
CA VAL A 16 10.07 0.92 11.01
C VAL A 16 11.39 1.71 10.91
N GLY A 17 11.39 2.98 11.31
CA GLY A 17 12.57 3.85 11.31
C GLY A 17 12.63 4.70 10.04
N ASN A 18 13.83 4.88 9.48
CA ASN A 18 14.01 5.70 8.29
C ASN A 18 13.39 5.04 7.05
N VAL A 19 12.38 5.70 6.49
CA VAL A 19 11.71 5.29 5.25
C VAL A 19 12.03 6.31 4.15
N SER A 20 12.54 5.84 3.01
CA SER A 20 12.73 6.66 1.81
C SER A 20 11.62 6.39 0.81
N PHE A 21 11.07 7.44 0.22
CA PHE A 21 10.02 7.34 -0.79
C PHE A 21 10.60 7.59 -2.17
N SER A 22 10.31 6.71 -3.11
CA SER A 22 10.52 6.91 -4.54
C SER A 22 9.18 6.96 -5.25
N LYS A 23 8.99 7.97 -6.10
CA LYS A 23 7.86 7.97 -7.02
C LYS A 23 8.27 7.17 -8.25
N VAL A 24 7.63 6.03 -8.45
CA VAL A 24 7.78 5.23 -9.67
C VAL A 24 6.85 5.74 -10.75
N GLU A 25 7.30 5.68 -12.01
CA GLU A 25 6.44 6.00 -13.15
C GLU A 25 5.43 4.87 -13.40
N LYS A 26 4.41 5.17 -14.22
CA LYS A 26 3.35 4.21 -14.53
C LYS A 26 4.00 2.96 -15.14
N HIS A 27 3.68 1.79 -14.59
CA HIS A 27 4.12 0.44 -15.00
C HIS A 27 5.37 -0.17 -14.33
N GLU A 28 6.10 0.54 -13.47
CA GLU A 28 7.28 -0.07 -12.82
C GLU A 28 6.94 -1.03 -11.65
N ASN A 29 5.69 -1.02 -11.17
CA ASN A 29 5.21 -1.97 -10.17
C ASN A 29 3.96 -2.73 -10.68
N GLU A 30 4.21 -3.59 -11.65
CA GLU A 30 3.19 -4.45 -12.28
C GLU A 30 2.50 -5.35 -11.24
N MET A 31 3.25 -5.86 -10.26
CA MET A 31 2.71 -6.71 -9.20
C MET A 31 1.70 -5.95 -8.34
N ALA A 32 2.07 -4.78 -7.79
CA ALA A 32 1.12 -3.98 -6.99
C ALA A 32 -0.13 -3.59 -7.81
N SER A 33 0.05 -3.31 -9.10
CA SER A 33 -1.05 -2.98 -10.00
C SER A 33 -1.98 -4.18 -10.21
N ALA A 34 -1.42 -5.37 -10.46
CA ALA A 34 -2.19 -6.61 -10.62
C ALA A 34 -2.94 -6.98 -9.33
N LEU A 35 -2.30 -6.84 -8.17
CA LEU A 35 -2.92 -7.10 -6.87
C LEU A 35 -4.07 -6.15 -6.59
N THR A 36 -3.89 -4.85 -6.88
CA THR A 36 -4.95 -3.85 -6.77
C THR A 36 -6.14 -4.20 -7.67
N LEU A 37 -5.88 -4.56 -8.92
CA LEU A 37 -6.93 -4.95 -9.87
C LEU A 37 -7.72 -6.18 -9.39
N VAL A 38 -7.01 -7.16 -8.84
CA VAL A 38 -7.61 -8.38 -8.30
C VAL A 38 -8.50 -8.09 -7.10
N GLU A 39 -8.04 -7.28 -6.15
CA GLU A 39 -8.83 -6.89 -4.97
C GLU A 39 -10.08 -6.08 -5.36
N ILE A 40 -9.97 -5.21 -6.38
CA ILE A 40 -11.14 -4.49 -6.93
C ILE A 40 -12.17 -5.47 -7.53
N LYS A 41 -11.70 -6.47 -8.30
CA LYS A 41 -12.58 -7.45 -8.95
C LYS A 41 -13.13 -8.49 -7.99
N ARG A 42 -12.39 -8.83 -6.94
CA ARG A 42 -12.72 -9.85 -5.94
C ARG A 42 -12.31 -9.35 -4.55
N PRO A 43 -13.14 -8.53 -3.89
CA PRO A 43 -12.82 -7.98 -2.59
C PRO A 43 -12.57 -9.08 -1.55
N GLY A 44 -11.54 -8.90 -0.72
CA GLY A 44 -11.15 -9.82 0.33
C GLY A 44 -10.24 -10.97 -0.12
N MET A 45 -9.91 -11.08 -1.42
CA MET A 45 -9.09 -12.17 -1.94
C MET A 45 -7.62 -12.02 -1.51
N PHE A 46 -7.12 -10.79 -1.34
CA PHE A 46 -5.73 -10.56 -0.94
C PHE A 46 -5.47 -10.69 0.57
N LYS A 47 -6.52 -10.90 1.40
CA LYS A 47 -6.36 -11.06 2.85
C LYS A 47 -5.64 -12.36 3.27
N ALA A 48 -5.28 -13.23 2.32
CA ALA A 48 -4.74 -14.56 2.59
C ALA A 48 -3.22 -14.70 2.44
N TRP A 49 -2.46 -13.65 2.15
CA TRP A 49 -0.99 -13.76 1.95
C TRP A 49 -0.14 -12.86 2.83
N TRP A 50 -0.44 -12.82 4.13
CA TRP A 50 0.48 -12.39 5.18
C TRP A 50 0.14 -13.11 6.48
#